data_AF-C8PPS9-F1
#
_entry.id   AF-C8PPS9-F1
#
_cell.length_a   1.000
_cell.length_b   1.000
_cell.length_c   1.000
_cell.angle_alpha   90.00
_cell.angle_beta   90.00
_cell.angle_gamma   90.00
#
_symmetry.space_group_name_H-M   'P 1'
#
loop_
_entity.id
_entity.type
_entity.pdbx_description
1 polymer ?
#
loop_
_entity_poly.entity_id
_entity_poly.type
_entity_poly.pdbx_seq_one_letter_code
_entity_poly.pdbx_strand_id
1 'polypeptide(L)'
;MDVSKENIYRLEGRVPLRTAIPLGMQHVLAMYAGNLAPILVVTGILNIPPHIKVSLLQNAMFAAGAITFIQLHPIWKIGSGLPTVMGTGSAFIPVVIGVGSQFAAKGGNWMSGYAAILGATLVGGFMEFMLGFIVKPLHKFLPHVVTGTVVTTLGISLIPVGIRFVGGGVDIEQTAAFGSTKNLLIALFVFLAIIFIRQLFTGFLSVSSILIGLTAGYIVAVFAGMVDFTSVRNAAWISAPLPFFATDHLRFAFHWEAIIPFMLVYLATMVETIGDNTGIAVGGLGRDITEKELEGAVHADGVGSMIAAFFRCFTDDFIQPECRAYRYDESGQPLYNRNGCRFSSTVQFLS
;
A
#
# COMPACT_ATOMS: atom_id res chain seq x y z
N MET A 1 5.64 19.49 25.40
CA MET A 1 4.18 19.28 25.28
C MET A 1 3.77 18.21 26.26
N ASP A 2 2.78 18.49 27.11
CA ASP A 2 2.26 17.52 28.07
C ASP A 2 1.46 16.41 27.39
N VAL A 3 1.52 15.21 27.97
CA VAL A 3 0.82 14.03 27.45
C VAL A 3 -0.68 14.17 27.74
N SER A 4 -1.50 14.33 26.72
CA SER A 4 -2.95 14.51 26.86
C SER A 4 -3.71 13.77 25.75
N LYS A 5 -4.93 13.32 26.05
CA LYS A 5 -5.85 12.75 25.05
C LYS A 5 -6.37 13.80 24.07
N GLU A 6 -6.29 15.08 24.39
CA GLU A 6 -6.72 16.16 23.50
C GLU A 6 -5.73 16.40 22.36
N ASN A 7 -4.49 15.90 22.50
CA ASN A 7 -3.44 16.02 21.50
C ASN A 7 -3.58 15.03 20.33
N ILE A 8 -4.63 14.20 20.31
CA ILE A 8 -4.89 13.20 19.27
C ILE A 8 -4.89 13.80 17.85
N TYR A 9 -5.24 15.08 17.72
CA TYR A 9 -5.38 15.77 16.44
C TYR A 9 -4.22 16.69 16.06
N ARG A 10 -3.14 16.69 16.86
CA ARG A 10 -1.96 17.52 16.61
C ARG A 10 -0.84 16.67 16.02
N LEU A 11 -0.19 17.19 14.99
CA LEU A 11 0.92 16.49 14.32
C LEU A 11 2.04 16.09 15.29
N GLU A 12 2.47 17.00 16.17
CA GLU A 12 3.50 16.72 17.19
C GLU A 12 2.89 16.41 18.58
N GLY A 13 1.63 15.98 18.60
CA GLY A 13 0.84 15.78 19.81
C GLY A 13 1.21 14.49 20.57
N ARG A 14 1.69 14.62 21.81
CA ARG A 14 1.95 13.44 22.66
C ARG A 14 0.66 12.90 23.28
N VAL A 15 0.35 11.63 22.99
CA VAL A 15 -0.85 10.92 23.48
C VAL A 15 -0.43 9.80 24.45
N PRO A 16 -1.22 9.47 25.50
CA PRO A 16 -0.91 8.35 26.38
C PRO A 16 -0.80 7.03 25.62
N LEU A 17 0.18 6.19 25.97
CA LEU A 17 0.42 4.88 25.33
C LEU A 17 -0.83 3.97 25.29
N ARG A 18 -1.68 4.04 26.33
CA ARG A 18 -2.94 3.28 26.40
C ARG A 18 -3.93 3.64 25.29
N THR A 19 -3.84 4.84 24.74
CA THR A 19 -4.65 5.29 23.60
C THR A 19 -3.89 5.12 22.29
N ALA A 20 -2.57 5.39 22.29
CA ALA A 20 -1.74 5.30 21.09
C ALA A 20 -1.63 3.87 20.53
N ILE A 21 -1.44 2.86 21.37
CA ILE A 21 -1.27 1.46 20.93
C ILE A 21 -2.50 0.94 20.17
N PRO A 22 -3.74 1.04 20.70
CA PRO A 22 -4.93 0.60 19.95
C PRO A 22 -5.14 1.34 18.62
N LEU A 23 -4.81 2.63 18.57
CA LEU A 23 -4.95 3.43 17.35
C LEU A 23 -3.90 3.08 16.29
N GLY A 24 -2.65 2.85 16.71
CA GLY A 24 -1.60 2.34 15.83
C GLY A 24 -1.94 0.95 15.28
N MET A 25 -2.44 0.05 16.15
CA MET A 25 -2.94 -1.26 15.71
C MET A 25 -4.06 -1.14 14.68
N GLN A 26 -5.01 -0.21 14.87
CA GLN A 26 -6.06 0.05 13.88
C GLN A 26 -5.47 0.45 12.52
N HIS A 27 -4.42 1.28 12.52
CA HIS A 27 -3.76 1.70 11.29
C HIS A 27 -3.13 0.51 10.55
N VAL A 28 -2.35 -0.29 11.29
CA VAL A 28 -1.70 -1.50 10.76
C VAL A 28 -2.73 -2.44 10.16
N LEU A 29 -3.84 -2.68 10.88
CA LEU A 29 -4.90 -3.56 10.43
C LEU A 29 -5.67 -3.02 9.21
N ALA A 30 -5.88 -1.70 9.14
CA ALA A 30 -6.55 -1.07 8.00
C ALA A 30 -5.69 -1.18 6.72
N MET A 31 -4.38 -0.99 6.85
CA MET A 31 -3.46 -1.07 5.72
C MET A 31 -3.12 -2.48 5.29
N TYR A 32 -3.19 -3.45 6.20
CA TYR A 32 -2.82 -4.84 5.98
C TYR A 32 -3.39 -5.41 4.67
N ALA A 33 -4.68 -5.22 4.41
CA ALA A 33 -5.34 -5.74 3.22
C ALA A 33 -4.83 -5.08 1.93
N GLY A 34 -4.69 -3.75 1.92
CA GLY A 34 -4.20 -2.99 0.76
C GLY A 34 -2.76 -3.33 0.42
N ASN A 35 -1.95 -3.59 1.43
CA ASN A 35 -0.55 -3.95 1.31
C ASN A 35 -0.32 -5.36 0.74
N LEU A 36 -1.09 -6.35 1.21
CA LEU A 36 -0.87 -7.74 0.79
C LEU A 36 -1.48 -8.06 -0.58
N ALA A 37 -2.53 -7.36 -0.99
CA ALA A 37 -3.23 -7.66 -2.24
C ALA A 37 -2.30 -7.56 -3.47
N PRO A 38 -1.53 -6.48 -3.70
CA PRO A 38 -0.58 -6.40 -4.81
C PRO A 38 0.44 -7.55 -4.81
N ILE A 39 0.95 -7.93 -3.63
CA ILE A 39 1.93 -9.00 -3.51
C ILE A 39 1.31 -10.35 -3.89
N LEU A 40 0.09 -10.62 -3.43
CA LEU A 40 -0.64 -11.85 -3.78
C LEU A 40 -0.95 -11.92 -5.28
N VAL A 41 -1.28 -10.80 -5.93
CA VAL A 41 -1.47 -10.72 -7.38
C VAL A 41 -0.20 -11.13 -8.11
N VAL A 42 0.89 -10.45 -7.80
CA VAL A 42 2.18 -10.62 -8.49
C VAL A 42 2.71 -12.03 -8.29
N THR A 43 2.71 -12.51 -7.05
CA THR A 43 3.19 -13.85 -6.72
C THR A 43 2.32 -14.96 -7.31
N GLY A 44 1.01 -14.72 -7.46
CA GLY A 44 0.09 -15.65 -8.13
C GLY A 44 0.37 -15.73 -9.63
N ILE A 45 0.44 -14.58 -10.31
CA ILE A 45 0.69 -14.51 -11.76
C ILE A 45 2.04 -15.12 -12.15
N LEU A 46 3.06 -14.86 -11.34
CA LEU A 46 4.39 -15.44 -11.56
C LEU A 46 4.47 -16.92 -11.13
N ASN A 47 3.42 -17.51 -10.56
CA ASN A 47 3.41 -18.87 -10.04
C ASN A 47 4.54 -19.13 -9.01
N ILE A 48 4.80 -18.15 -8.14
CA ILE A 48 5.86 -18.24 -7.12
C ILE A 48 5.47 -19.33 -6.09
N PRO A 49 6.38 -20.21 -5.66
CA PRO A 49 6.08 -21.25 -4.67
C PRO A 49 5.52 -20.69 -3.35
N PRO A 50 4.53 -21.34 -2.70
CA PRO A 50 3.87 -20.82 -1.49
C PRO A 50 4.81 -20.41 -0.35
N HIS A 51 5.88 -21.17 -0.11
CA HIS A 51 6.86 -20.86 0.93
C HIS A 51 7.61 -19.53 0.66
N ILE A 52 7.89 -19.22 -0.62
CA ILE A 52 8.48 -17.94 -1.02
C ILE A 52 7.42 -16.83 -0.91
N LYS A 53 6.16 -17.09 -1.32
CA LYS A 53 5.07 -16.10 -1.18
C LYS A 53 5.00 -15.58 0.27
N VAL A 54 4.95 -16.48 1.26
CA VAL A 54 4.88 -16.11 2.68
C VAL A 54 6.08 -15.26 3.12
N SER A 55 7.30 -15.63 2.70
CA SER A 55 8.50 -14.84 3.00
C SER A 55 8.47 -13.45 2.37
N LEU A 56 7.97 -13.32 1.14
CA LEU A 56 7.82 -12.02 0.47
C LEU A 56 6.79 -11.13 1.18
N LEU A 57 5.67 -11.70 1.62
CA LEU A 57 4.65 -10.97 2.39
C LEU A 57 5.23 -10.43 3.71
N GLN A 58 6.02 -11.24 4.43
CA GLN A 58 6.68 -10.82 5.67
C GLN A 58 7.70 -9.69 5.43
N ASN A 59 8.55 -9.86 4.41
CA ASN A 59 9.55 -8.87 4.04
C ASN A 59 8.93 -7.53 3.63
N ALA A 60 7.84 -7.57 2.86
CA ALA A 60 7.13 -6.36 2.45
C ALA A 60 6.53 -5.62 3.67
N MET A 61 5.97 -6.34 4.64
CA MET A 61 5.42 -5.70 5.85
C MET A 61 6.51 -5.07 6.71
N PHE A 62 7.67 -5.71 6.76
CA PHE A 62 8.84 -5.16 7.44
C PHE A 62 9.35 -3.89 6.73
N ALA A 63 9.51 -3.93 5.41
CA ALA A 63 9.95 -2.79 4.60
C ALA A 63 8.98 -1.61 4.73
N ALA A 64 7.68 -1.84 4.52
CA ALA A 64 6.63 -0.83 4.64
C ALA A 64 6.65 -0.15 6.03
N GLY A 65 6.82 -0.93 7.09
CA GLY A 65 6.97 -0.38 8.45
C GLY A 65 8.23 0.47 8.62
N ALA A 66 9.38 -0.01 8.12
CA ALA A 66 10.64 0.73 8.20
C ALA A 66 10.59 2.06 7.43
N ILE A 67 10.00 2.05 6.24
CA ILE A 67 9.91 3.22 5.36
C ILE A 67 8.88 4.20 5.89
N THR A 68 7.77 3.71 6.43
CA THR A 68 6.84 4.51 7.22
C THR A 68 7.58 5.28 8.32
N PHE A 69 8.43 4.62 9.13
CA PHE A 69 9.23 5.32 10.15
C PHE A 69 10.12 6.43 9.57
N ILE A 70 10.79 6.18 8.44
CA ILE A 70 11.61 7.18 7.74
C ILE A 70 10.76 8.35 7.25
N GLN A 71 9.55 8.06 6.75
CA GLN A 71 8.60 9.06 6.27
C GLN A 71 8.20 10.04 7.38
N LEU A 72 8.01 9.52 8.60
CA LEU A 72 7.55 10.25 9.77
C LEU A 72 8.66 11.01 10.49
N HIS A 73 9.83 10.40 10.55
CA HIS A 73 11.02 10.93 11.20
C HIS A 73 12.05 11.28 10.12
N PRO A 74 11.86 12.41 9.42
CA PRO A 74 12.68 12.75 8.26
C PRO A 74 14.15 12.80 8.64
N ILE A 75 14.96 12.02 7.92
CA ILE A 75 16.42 12.02 8.05
C ILE A 75 16.97 12.77 6.85
N TRP A 76 17.59 13.92 7.10
CA TRP A 76 18.09 14.81 6.06
C TRP A 76 16.97 15.31 5.13
N LYS A 77 16.95 14.88 3.86
CA LYS A 77 15.92 15.23 2.88
C LYS A 77 14.98 14.05 2.58
N ILE A 78 15.04 12.98 3.36
CA ILE A 78 14.28 11.75 3.13
C ILE A 78 13.20 11.69 4.21
N GLY A 79 11.94 11.80 3.80
CA GLY A 79 10.76 11.77 4.65
C GLY A 79 10.03 13.11 4.65
N SER A 80 8.70 13.08 4.70
CA SER A 80 7.88 14.30 4.71
C SER A 80 7.64 14.85 6.12
N GLY A 81 7.79 14.05 7.17
CA GLY A 81 7.34 14.41 8.52
C GLY A 81 5.82 14.49 8.66
N LEU A 82 5.09 14.09 7.62
CA LEU A 82 3.64 13.95 7.64
C LEU A 82 3.28 12.49 7.99
N PRO A 83 2.07 12.25 8.52
CA PRO A 83 1.59 10.93 8.89
C PRO A 83 1.19 10.11 7.66
N THR A 84 2.17 9.95 6.78
CA THR A 84 2.12 9.30 5.49
C THR A 84 2.58 7.87 5.71
N VAL A 85 1.73 6.90 5.36
CA VAL A 85 2.04 5.50 5.60
C VAL A 85 2.33 4.79 4.30
N MET A 86 3.39 4.01 4.32
CA MET A 86 4.01 3.43 3.14
C MET A 86 3.65 1.95 3.05
N GLY A 87 3.75 1.40 1.86
CA GLY A 87 3.25 0.08 1.55
C GLY A 87 3.58 -0.36 0.14
N THR A 88 2.95 -1.42 -0.36
CA THR A 88 3.19 -1.90 -1.73
C THR A 88 2.25 -1.19 -2.71
N GLY A 89 2.83 -0.46 -3.66
CA GLY A 89 2.09 0.32 -4.66
C GLY A 89 1.27 -0.53 -5.60
N SER A 90 -0.03 -0.29 -5.59
CA SER A 90 -0.95 -0.96 -6.52
C SER A 90 -0.75 -0.50 -7.98
N ALA A 91 -0.17 0.69 -8.17
CA ALA A 91 0.19 1.24 -9.47
C ALA A 91 1.16 0.34 -10.27
N PHE A 92 2.02 -0.41 -9.57
CA PHE A 92 3.00 -1.29 -10.20
C PHE A 92 2.42 -2.60 -10.70
N ILE A 93 1.20 -2.99 -10.28
CA ILE A 93 0.62 -4.29 -10.62
C ILE A 93 0.60 -4.52 -12.14
N PRO A 94 0.07 -3.62 -12.98
CA PRO A 94 0.03 -3.85 -14.43
C PRO A 94 1.42 -3.99 -15.05
N VAL A 95 2.39 -3.19 -14.59
CA VAL A 95 3.78 -3.21 -15.08
C VAL A 95 4.47 -4.51 -14.70
N VAL A 96 4.35 -4.92 -13.45
CA VAL A 96 4.93 -6.17 -12.93
C VAL A 96 4.36 -7.38 -13.68
N ILE A 97 3.06 -7.39 -13.96
CA ILE A 97 2.41 -8.44 -14.76
C ILE A 97 2.95 -8.45 -16.19
N GLY A 98 3.09 -7.28 -16.80
CA GLY A 98 3.63 -7.14 -18.15
C GLY A 98 5.06 -7.67 -18.26
N VAL A 99 5.94 -7.22 -17.37
CA VAL A 99 7.34 -7.68 -17.32
C VAL A 99 7.40 -9.17 -17.00
N GLY A 100 6.67 -9.62 -15.98
CA GLY A 100 6.63 -11.03 -15.58
C GLY A 100 6.21 -11.98 -16.71
N SER A 101 5.13 -11.64 -17.40
CA SER A 101 4.61 -12.45 -18.53
C SER A 101 5.56 -12.43 -19.74
N GLN A 102 6.23 -11.30 -20.00
CA GLN A 102 7.23 -11.20 -21.07
C GLN A 102 8.42 -12.12 -20.81
N PHE A 103 8.94 -12.18 -19.58
CA PHE A 103 10.05 -13.07 -19.24
C PHE A 103 9.64 -14.54 -19.25
N ALA A 104 8.41 -14.85 -18.82
CA ALA A 104 7.85 -16.19 -18.94
C ALA A 104 7.76 -16.64 -20.42
N ALA A 105 7.34 -15.75 -21.33
CA ALA A 105 7.25 -16.03 -22.76
C ALA A 105 8.63 -16.30 -23.41
N LYS A 106 9.72 -15.76 -22.84
CA LYS A 106 11.10 -16.03 -23.29
C LYS A 106 11.66 -17.37 -22.78
N GLY A 107 10.84 -18.21 -22.15
CA GLY A 107 11.26 -19.47 -21.53
C GLY A 107 11.92 -19.28 -20.15
N GLY A 108 11.83 -18.08 -19.57
CA GLY A 108 12.29 -17.80 -18.21
C GLY A 108 11.37 -18.42 -17.16
N ASN A 109 11.94 -18.75 -16.00
CA ASN A 109 11.15 -19.14 -14.82
C ASN A 109 10.70 -17.89 -14.02
N TRP A 110 9.81 -18.09 -13.04
CA TRP A 110 9.36 -17.04 -12.12
C TRP A 110 10.52 -16.26 -11.48
N MET A 111 11.64 -16.93 -11.22
CA MET A 111 12.82 -16.34 -10.59
C MET A 111 13.50 -15.31 -11.49
N SER A 112 13.62 -15.60 -12.79
CA SER A 112 14.20 -14.68 -13.79
C SER A 112 13.34 -13.43 -13.99
N GLY A 113 12.02 -13.60 -14.12
CA GLY A 113 11.09 -12.47 -14.20
C GLY A 113 11.12 -11.62 -12.93
N TYR A 114 11.09 -12.26 -11.76
CA TYR A 114 11.14 -11.56 -10.48
C TYR A 114 12.47 -10.84 -10.23
N ALA A 115 13.59 -11.45 -10.64
CA ALA A 115 14.92 -10.82 -10.63
C ALA A 115 14.98 -9.55 -11.48
N ALA A 116 14.36 -9.58 -12.67
CA ALA A 116 14.25 -8.43 -13.56
C ALA A 116 13.39 -7.31 -12.96
N ILE A 117 12.27 -7.69 -12.34
CA ILE A 117 11.40 -6.78 -11.59
C ILE A 117 12.18 -6.09 -10.47
N LEU A 118 12.88 -6.85 -9.60
CA LEU A 118 13.65 -6.27 -8.50
C LEU A 118 14.78 -5.34 -8.97
N GLY A 119 15.45 -5.69 -10.07
CA GLY A 119 16.46 -4.82 -10.68
C GLY A 119 15.86 -3.53 -11.24
N ALA A 120 14.69 -3.63 -11.86
CA ALA A 120 13.93 -2.48 -12.37
C ALA A 120 13.40 -1.58 -11.24
N THR A 121 12.91 -2.16 -10.14
CA THR A 121 12.51 -1.44 -8.91
C THR A 121 13.68 -0.66 -8.33
N LEU A 122 14.87 -1.26 -8.24
CA LEU A 122 16.05 -0.58 -7.68
C LEU A 122 16.46 0.64 -8.52
N VAL A 123 16.50 0.47 -9.86
CA VAL A 123 16.84 1.57 -10.78
C VAL A 123 15.75 2.64 -10.80
N GLY A 124 14.47 2.22 -10.83
CA GLY A 124 13.33 3.12 -10.85
C GLY A 124 13.16 3.91 -9.55
N GLY A 125 13.32 3.27 -8.39
CA GLY A 125 13.32 3.95 -7.08
C GLY A 125 14.50 4.91 -6.93
N PHE A 126 15.68 4.57 -7.47
CA PHE A 126 16.78 5.54 -7.56
C PHE A 126 16.44 6.73 -8.45
N MET A 127 15.79 6.50 -9.59
CA MET A 127 15.32 7.56 -10.47
C MET A 127 14.29 8.45 -9.74
N GLU A 128 13.31 7.88 -9.05
CA GLU A 128 12.32 8.63 -8.27
C GLU A 128 12.96 9.46 -7.15
N PHE A 129 13.94 8.89 -6.44
CA PHE A 129 14.75 9.66 -5.50
C PHE A 129 15.47 10.83 -6.19
N MET A 130 15.98 10.68 -7.40
CA MET A 130 16.53 11.81 -8.17
C MET A 130 15.46 12.83 -8.58
N LEU A 131 14.24 12.37 -8.87
CA LEU A 131 13.12 13.24 -9.22
C LEU A 131 12.69 14.13 -8.05
N GLY A 132 12.85 13.66 -6.81
CA GLY A 132 12.57 14.45 -5.61
C GLY A 132 13.24 15.83 -5.60
N PHE A 133 14.47 15.95 -6.12
CA PHE A 133 15.17 17.23 -6.24
C PHE A 133 14.53 18.21 -7.22
N ILE A 134 13.78 17.71 -8.21
CA ILE A 134 13.09 18.52 -9.23
C ILE A 134 11.57 18.58 -9.03
N VAL A 135 11.06 18.10 -7.90
CA VAL A 135 9.62 18.16 -7.56
C VAL A 135 9.11 19.60 -7.53
N LYS A 136 9.94 20.57 -7.11
CA LYS A 136 9.54 21.98 -6.97
C LYS A 136 8.97 22.59 -8.26
N PRO A 137 9.71 22.61 -9.39
CA PRO A 137 9.14 23.08 -10.65
C PRO A 137 8.01 22.17 -11.12
N LEU A 138 8.10 20.85 -10.90
CA LEU A 138 7.14 19.89 -11.43
C LEU A 138 5.75 20.04 -10.79
N HIS A 139 5.68 20.24 -9.47
CA HIS A 139 4.43 20.46 -8.74
C HIS A 139 3.61 21.63 -9.31
N LYS A 140 4.28 22.68 -9.80
CA LYS A 140 3.62 23.82 -10.46
C LYS A 140 2.92 23.45 -11.78
N PHE A 141 3.36 22.37 -12.43
CA PHE A 141 2.79 21.85 -13.67
C PHE A 141 1.81 20.68 -13.45
N LEU A 142 1.60 20.27 -12.19
CA LEU A 142 0.69 19.18 -11.81
C LEU A 142 -0.55 19.76 -11.10
N PRO A 143 -1.50 20.38 -11.84
CA PRO A 143 -2.74 20.83 -11.22
C PRO A 143 -3.50 19.63 -10.66
N HIS A 144 -4.33 19.84 -9.62
CA HIS A 144 -5.08 18.76 -8.94
C HIS A 144 -5.86 17.84 -9.87
N VAL A 145 -6.29 18.33 -11.04
CA VAL A 145 -6.95 17.52 -12.08
C VAL A 145 -6.05 16.40 -12.62
N VAL A 146 -4.73 16.64 -12.78
CA VAL A 146 -3.78 15.64 -13.28
C VAL A 146 -3.63 14.54 -12.24
N THR A 147 -3.36 14.90 -10.99
CA THR A 147 -3.20 13.92 -9.92
C THR A 147 -4.45 13.08 -9.70
N GLY A 148 -5.63 13.73 -9.65
CA GLY A 148 -6.89 13.00 -9.54
C GLY A 148 -7.16 12.06 -10.73
N THR A 149 -6.77 12.47 -11.94
CA THR A 149 -6.92 11.61 -13.14
C THR A 149 -5.98 10.41 -13.07
N VAL A 150 -4.71 10.60 -12.71
CA VAL A 150 -3.73 9.51 -12.57
C VAL A 150 -4.22 8.48 -11.55
N VAL A 151 -4.57 8.91 -10.33
CA VAL A 151 -5.07 8.01 -9.28
C VAL A 151 -6.35 7.28 -9.71
N THR A 152 -7.26 7.98 -10.39
CA THR A 152 -8.49 7.35 -10.92
C THR A 152 -8.18 6.30 -11.99
N THR A 153 -7.24 6.59 -12.90
CA THR A 153 -6.81 5.63 -13.92
C THR A 153 -6.14 4.42 -13.29
N LEU A 154 -5.26 4.60 -12.29
CA LEU A 154 -4.64 3.52 -11.55
C LEU A 154 -5.69 2.64 -10.86
N GLY A 155 -6.66 3.24 -10.16
CA GLY A 155 -7.77 2.51 -9.55
C GLY A 155 -8.62 1.71 -10.55
N ILE A 156 -8.99 2.31 -11.69
CA ILE A 156 -9.74 1.62 -12.75
C ILE A 156 -8.93 0.45 -13.33
N SER A 157 -7.61 0.62 -13.49
CA SER A 157 -6.73 -0.42 -14.04
C SER A 157 -6.65 -1.69 -13.18
N LEU A 158 -7.07 -1.61 -11.90
CA LEU A 158 -7.08 -2.73 -10.96
C LEU A 158 -8.41 -3.50 -10.94
N ILE A 159 -9.47 -2.96 -11.52
CA ILE A 159 -10.77 -3.64 -11.60
C ILE A 159 -10.64 -5.05 -12.21
N PRO A 160 -9.92 -5.27 -13.33
CA PRO A 160 -9.74 -6.61 -13.91
C PRO A 160 -9.05 -7.58 -12.94
N VAL A 161 -8.09 -7.09 -12.17
CA VAL A 161 -7.37 -7.88 -11.16
C VAL A 161 -8.31 -8.30 -10.03
N GLY A 162 -9.14 -7.38 -9.55
CA GLY A 162 -10.19 -7.67 -8.57
C GLY A 162 -11.17 -8.74 -9.07
N ILE A 163 -11.62 -8.64 -10.33
CA ILE A 163 -12.53 -9.62 -10.94
C ILE A 163 -11.90 -11.02 -10.97
N ARG A 164 -10.59 -11.13 -11.27
CA ARG A 164 -9.88 -12.43 -11.21
C ARG A 164 -9.88 -13.03 -9.81
N PHE A 165 -9.76 -12.23 -8.75
CA PHE A 165 -9.89 -12.74 -7.39
C PHE A 165 -11.30 -13.18 -7.03
N VAL A 166 -12.33 -12.47 -7.52
CA VAL A 166 -13.73 -12.89 -7.35
C VAL A 166 -13.96 -14.26 -8.01
N GLY A 167 -13.30 -14.54 -9.14
CA GLY A 167 -13.32 -15.86 -9.78
C GLY A 167 -12.61 -16.97 -8.98
N GLY A 168 -11.88 -16.63 -7.92
CA GLY A 168 -11.17 -17.57 -7.05
C GLY A 168 -9.64 -17.47 -7.12
N GLY A 169 -9.11 -16.45 -7.81
CA GLY A 169 -7.69 -16.13 -7.84
C GLY A 169 -7.02 -16.48 -9.16
N VAL A 170 -5.88 -15.83 -9.39
CA VAL A 170 -5.14 -15.95 -10.65
C VAL A 170 -4.54 -17.35 -10.85
N ASP A 171 -4.21 -18.04 -9.75
CA ASP A 171 -3.63 -19.39 -9.75
C ASP A 171 -4.56 -20.44 -10.39
N ILE A 172 -5.89 -20.21 -10.39
CA ILE A 172 -6.88 -21.14 -10.91
C ILE A 172 -7.61 -20.62 -12.16
N GLU A 173 -7.20 -19.47 -12.72
CA GLU A 173 -7.84 -18.81 -13.87
C GLU A 173 -7.96 -19.74 -15.09
N GLN A 174 -7.00 -20.64 -15.29
CA GLN A 174 -6.98 -21.60 -16.40
C GLN A 174 -7.69 -22.93 -16.09
N THR A 175 -8.40 -23.03 -14.97
CA THR A 175 -9.09 -24.25 -14.54
C THR A 175 -10.60 -24.10 -14.62
N ALA A 176 -11.32 -25.21 -14.75
CA ALA A 176 -12.79 -25.23 -14.70
C ALA A 176 -13.37 -24.77 -13.34
N ALA A 177 -12.53 -24.65 -12.31
CA ALA A 177 -12.92 -24.17 -10.98
C ALA A 177 -13.00 -22.63 -10.90
N PHE A 178 -12.47 -21.91 -11.91
CA PHE A 178 -12.58 -20.46 -11.98
C PHE A 178 -14.04 -20.04 -12.12
N GLY A 179 -14.45 -19.06 -11.33
CA GLY A 179 -15.84 -18.59 -11.30
C GLY A 179 -16.81 -19.59 -10.68
N SER A 180 -16.34 -20.57 -9.89
CA SER A 180 -17.24 -21.50 -9.18
C SER A 180 -18.25 -20.74 -8.31
N THR A 181 -19.46 -21.29 -8.16
CA THR A 181 -20.52 -20.69 -7.35
C THR A 181 -20.06 -20.41 -5.92
N LYS A 182 -19.21 -21.28 -5.35
CA LYS A 182 -18.63 -21.07 -4.02
C LYS A 182 -17.78 -19.81 -3.94
N ASN A 183 -16.87 -19.61 -4.89
CA ASN A 183 -16.01 -18.42 -4.96
C ASN A 183 -16.84 -17.14 -5.10
N LEU A 184 -17.82 -17.16 -6.01
CA LEU A 184 -18.70 -16.02 -6.27
C LEU A 184 -19.56 -15.66 -5.05
N LEU A 185 -20.13 -16.66 -4.36
CA LEU A 185 -20.95 -16.43 -3.16
C LEU A 185 -20.12 -15.85 -2.00
N ILE A 186 -18.90 -16.34 -1.79
CA ILE A 186 -18.01 -15.81 -0.75
C ILE A 186 -17.58 -14.38 -1.09
N ALA A 187 -17.19 -14.12 -2.34
CA ALA A 187 -16.81 -12.79 -2.78
C ALA A 187 -17.97 -11.78 -2.63
N LEU A 188 -19.18 -12.19 -3.04
CA LEU A 188 -20.39 -11.39 -2.86
C LEU A 188 -20.69 -11.14 -1.38
N PHE A 189 -20.57 -12.15 -0.54
CA PHE A 189 -20.76 -12.02 0.91
C PHE A 189 -19.79 -11.02 1.52
N VAL A 190 -18.49 -11.12 1.21
CA VAL A 190 -17.47 -10.17 1.68
C VAL A 190 -17.79 -8.76 1.20
N PHE A 191 -18.11 -8.59 -0.08
CA PHE A 191 -18.44 -7.30 -0.66
C PHE A 191 -19.65 -6.64 0.03
N LEU A 192 -20.73 -7.40 0.21
CA LEU A 192 -21.94 -6.92 0.90
C LEU A 192 -21.66 -6.63 2.38
N ALA A 193 -20.88 -7.46 3.06
CA ALA A 193 -20.49 -7.24 4.45
C ALA A 193 -19.71 -5.92 4.60
N ILE A 194 -18.74 -5.65 3.72
CA ILE A 194 -17.98 -4.41 3.72
C ILE A 194 -18.91 -3.22 3.53
N ILE A 195 -19.77 -3.25 2.51
CA ILE A 195 -20.73 -2.16 2.24
C ILE A 195 -21.67 -1.93 3.42
N PHE A 196 -22.26 -3.01 3.94
CA PHE A 196 -23.19 -2.95 5.07
C PHE A 196 -22.54 -2.34 6.30
N ILE A 197 -21.33 -2.79 6.65
CA ILE A 197 -20.60 -2.25 7.80
C ILE A 197 -20.23 -0.77 7.57
N ARG A 198 -19.77 -0.45 6.36
CA ARG A 198 -19.37 0.90 5.97
C ARG A 198 -20.54 1.90 5.98
N GLN A 199 -21.73 1.47 5.60
CA GLN A 199 -22.90 2.36 5.51
C GLN A 199 -23.64 2.52 6.83
N LEU A 200 -23.74 1.47 7.66
CA LEU A 200 -24.56 1.49 8.87
C LEU A 200 -23.81 1.89 10.13
N PHE A 201 -22.50 1.64 10.19
CA PHE A 201 -21.70 1.95 11.37
C PHE A 201 -20.89 3.22 11.16
N THR A 202 -20.50 3.87 12.25
CA THR A 202 -19.66 5.06 12.24
C THR A 202 -18.44 4.86 13.14
N GLY A 203 -17.43 5.74 12.99
CA GLY A 203 -16.20 5.65 13.76
C GLY A 203 -15.37 4.39 13.44
N PHE A 204 -14.89 3.71 14.48
CA PHE A 204 -13.97 2.57 14.39
C PHE A 204 -14.45 1.45 13.47
N LEU A 205 -15.73 1.06 13.59
CA LEU A 205 -16.32 -0.02 12.79
C LEU A 205 -16.38 0.31 11.30
N SER A 206 -16.62 1.57 10.94
CA SER A 206 -16.67 2.01 9.54
C SER A 206 -15.29 1.94 8.87
N VAL A 207 -14.24 2.39 9.58
CA VAL A 207 -12.87 2.44 9.04
C VAL A 207 -12.26 1.05 8.95
N SER A 208 -12.61 0.16 9.87
CA SER A 208 -12.17 -1.25 9.85
C SER A 208 -13.10 -2.17 9.03
N SER A 209 -14.03 -1.62 8.24
CA SER A 209 -15.02 -2.39 7.47
C SER A 209 -14.39 -3.44 6.54
N ILE A 210 -13.29 -3.10 5.86
CA ILE A 210 -12.56 -4.02 4.98
C ILE A 210 -12.02 -5.22 5.76
N LEU A 211 -11.32 -4.98 6.87
CA LEU A 211 -10.77 -6.04 7.71
C LEU A 211 -11.85 -6.95 8.30
N ILE A 212 -12.94 -6.36 8.80
CA ILE A 212 -14.05 -7.12 9.38
C ILE A 212 -14.73 -7.97 8.30
N GLY A 213 -14.98 -7.40 7.12
CA GLY A 213 -15.55 -8.12 5.98
C GLY A 213 -14.66 -9.29 5.53
N LEU A 214 -13.34 -9.08 5.43
CA LEU A 214 -12.37 -10.14 5.12
C LEU A 214 -12.35 -11.23 6.19
N THR A 215 -12.39 -10.86 7.46
CA THR A 215 -12.41 -11.81 8.58
C THR A 215 -13.68 -12.66 8.57
N ALA A 216 -14.84 -12.02 8.37
CA ALA A 216 -16.12 -12.71 8.25
C ALA A 216 -16.13 -13.67 7.04
N GLY A 217 -15.62 -13.23 5.89
CA GLY A 217 -15.47 -14.06 4.71
C GLY A 217 -14.55 -15.25 4.93
N TYR A 218 -13.42 -15.04 5.60
CA TYR A 218 -12.49 -16.11 5.95
C TYR A 218 -13.15 -17.16 6.85
N ILE A 219 -13.92 -16.74 7.87
CA ILE A 219 -14.68 -17.66 8.73
C ILE A 219 -15.67 -18.49 7.91
N VAL A 220 -16.42 -17.87 7.00
CA VAL A 220 -17.34 -18.58 6.10
C VAL A 220 -16.58 -19.57 5.21
N ALA A 221 -15.41 -19.19 4.69
CA ALA A 221 -14.56 -20.06 3.88
C ALA A 221 -14.04 -21.29 4.66
N VAL A 222 -13.73 -21.13 5.95
CA VAL A 222 -13.37 -22.24 6.84
C VAL A 222 -14.52 -23.24 6.95
N PHE A 223 -15.75 -22.77 7.22
CA PHE A 223 -16.92 -23.63 7.29
C PHE A 223 -17.30 -24.26 5.94
N ALA A 224 -16.99 -23.58 4.83
CA ALA A 224 -17.17 -24.11 3.48
C ALA A 224 -16.11 -25.16 3.07
N GLY A 225 -15.11 -25.43 3.93
CA GLY A 225 -14.04 -26.39 3.67
C GLY A 225 -13.02 -25.92 2.62
N MET A 226 -12.87 -24.61 2.44
CA MET A 226 -12.01 -24.03 1.40
C MET A 226 -10.63 -23.61 1.91
N VAL A 227 -10.35 -23.80 3.21
CA VAL A 227 -9.12 -23.35 3.86
C VAL A 227 -8.25 -24.53 4.24
N ASP A 228 -7.00 -24.53 3.78
CA ASP A 228 -5.97 -25.47 4.21
C ASP A 228 -5.08 -24.84 5.30
N PHE A 229 -5.03 -25.49 6.46
CA PHE A 229 -4.25 -25.05 7.62
C PHE A 229 -2.82 -25.62 7.65
N THR A 230 -2.42 -26.43 6.67
CA THR A 230 -1.11 -27.09 6.64
C THR A 230 0.04 -26.08 6.70
N SER A 231 -0.03 -25.00 5.92
CA SER A 231 0.99 -23.94 5.93
C SER A 231 1.08 -23.21 7.26
N VAL A 232 -0.05 -23.00 7.95
CA VAL A 232 -0.08 -22.35 9.27
C VAL A 232 0.54 -23.25 10.34
N ARG A 233 0.25 -24.56 10.29
CA ARG A 233 0.82 -25.55 11.21
C ARG A 233 2.34 -25.64 11.09
N ASN A 234 2.87 -25.52 9.88
CA ASN A 234 4.30 -25.64 9.61
C ASN A 234 5.06 -24.30 9.74
N ALA A 235 4.36 -23.20 10.00
CA ALA A 235 4.98 -21.88 10.12
C ALA A 235 5.79 -21.76 11.43
N ALA A 236 6.95 -21.13 11.34
CA ALA A 236 7.73 -20.77 12.52
C ALA A 236 7.05 -19.65 13.31
N TRP A 237 7.21 -19.66 14.64
CA TRP A 237 6.69 -18.61 15.53
C TRP A 237 7.35 -17.24 15.29
N ILE A 238 8.64 -17.25 14.92
CA ILE A 238 9.41 -16.06 14.58
C ILE A 238 10.05 -16.29 13.22
N SER A 239 9.84 -15.35 12.31
CA SER A 239 10.48 -15.31 10.99
C SER A 239 11.23 -13.99 10.87
N ALA A 240 12.55 -14.06 10.69
CA ALA A 240 13.34 -12.88 10.41
C ALA A 240 13.15 -12.48 8.94
N PRO A 241 13.05 -11.17 8.63
CA PRO A 241 13.02 -10.73 7.25
C PRO A 241 14.31 -11.18 6.57
N LEU A 242 14.19 -11.78 5.38
CA LEU A 242 15.32 -12.29 4.62
C LEU A 242 15.76 -11.24 3.61
N PRO A 243 16.91 -10.57 3.80
CA PRO A 243 17.44 -9.67 2.80
C PRO A 243 17.79 -10.44 1.52
N PHE A 244 17.87 -9.72 0.42
CA PHE A 244 18.19 -10.25 -0.90
C PHE A 244 19.49 -11.09 -0.93
N PHE A 245 20.52 -10.71 -0.18
CA PHE A 245 21.80 -11.43 -0.12
C PHE A 245 21.77 -12.72 0.73
N ALA A 246 20.72 -12.93 1.54
CA ALA A 246 20.60 -14.09 2.42
C ALA A 246 20.01 -15.32 1.69
N THR A 247 19.93 -15.30 0.37
CA THR A 247 19.38 -16.40 -0.44
C THR A 247 20.24 -16.60 -1.69
N ASP A 248 20.73 -17.81 -1.88
CA ASP A 248 21.65 -18.14 -2.98
C ASP A 248 21.02 -18.10 -4.39
N HIS A 249 19.70 -17.94 -4.49
CA HIS A 249 18.95 -18.18 -5.71
C HIS A 249 18.39 -16.92 -6.38
N LEU A 250 18.11 -15.83 -5.65
CA LEU A 250 17.49 -14.64 -6.23
C LEU A 250 18.54 -13.53 -6.39
N ARG A 251 18.81 -13.13 -7.64
CA ARG A 251 19.77 -12.05 -7.98
C ARG A 251 19.09 -10.87 -8.66
N PHE A 252 19.66 -9.68 -8.60
CA PHE A 252 19.16 -8.50 -9.31
C PHE A 252 19.56 -8.69 -10.77
N ALA A 253 18.59 -8.57 -11.66
CA ALA A 253 18.84 -8.63 -13.09
C ALA A 253 18.43 -7.29 -13.71
N PHE A 254 19.36 -6.65 -14.40
CA PHE A 254 19.12 -5.34 -15.00
C PHE A 254 18.82 -5.52 -16.48
N HIS A 255 17.54 -5.47 -16.83
CA HIS A 255 17.06 -5.59 -18.19
C HIS A 255 16.35 -4.31 -18.62
N TRP A 256 16.76 -3.73 -19.74
CA TRP A 256 16.17 -2.48 -20.22
C TRP A 256 14.68 -2.61 -20.55
N GLU A 257 14.25 -3.79 -21.02
CA GLU A 257 12.83 -4.09 -21.24
C GLU A 257 11.98 -4.05 -19.95
N ALA A 258 12.58 -4.26 -18.78
CA ALA A 258 11.91 -4.15 -17.48
C ALA A 258 12.07 -2.74 -16.88
N ILE A 259 13.27 -2.15 -17.01
CA ILE A 259 13.60 -0.85 -16.42
C ILE A 259 12.75 0.28 -17.01
N ILE A 260 12.56 0.32 -18.34
CA ILE A 260 11.82 1.40 -19.00
C ILE A 260 10.36 1.50 -18.50
N PRO A 261 9.56 0.41 -18.51
CA PRO A 261 8.22 0.44 -17.95
C PRO A 261 8.18 0.86 -16.47
N PHE A 262 9.16 0.41 -15.67
CA PHE A 262 9.25 0.79 -14.26
C PHE A 262 9.52 2.29 -14.10
N MET A 263 10.47 2.86 -14.84
CA MET A 263 10.71 4.30 -14.83
C MET A 263 9.46 5.11 -15.17
N LEU A 264 8.63 4.64 -16.10
CA LEU A 264 7.38 5.32 -16.46
C LEU A 264 6.34 5.28 -15.35
N VAL A 265 6.15 4.14 -14.68
CA VAL A 265 5.21 4.08 -13.55
C VAL A 265 5.73 4.86 -12.35
N TYR A 266 7.06 4.91 -12.12
CA TYR A 266 7.64 5.77 -11.08
C TYR A 266 7.40 7.27 -11.30
N LEU A 267 7.20 7.71 -12.55
CA LEU A 267 6.74 9.08 -12.81
C LEU A 267 5.28 9.28 -12.37
N ALA A 268 4.44 8.25 -12.50
CA ALA A 268 3.05 8.30 -12.06
C ALA A 268 2.93 8.23 -10.53
N THR A 269 3.72 7.40 -9.85
CA THR A 269 3.73 7.28 -8.39
C THR A 269 4.23 8.55 -7.73
N MET A 270 5.24 9.21 -8.30
CA MET A 270 5.63 10.55 -7.84
C MET A 270 4.43 11.54 -7.87
N VAL A 271 3.60 11.51 -8.91
CA VAL A 271 2.40 12.37 -9.00
C VAL A 271 1.37 11.98 -7.93
N GLU A 272 1.20 10.68 -7.68
CA GLU A 272 0.36 10.13 -6.60
C GLU A 272 0.87 10.58 -5.22
N THR A 273 2.14 10.33 -4.90
CA THR A 273 2.83 10.76 -3.68
C THR A 273 2.69 12.26 -3.43
N ILE A 274 2.79 13.08 -4.48
CA ILE A 274 2.53 14.53 -4.41
C ILE A 274 1.08 14.81 -3.99
N GLY A 275 0.11 14.19 -4.67
CA GLY A 275 -1.32 14.38 -4.40
C GLY A 275 -1.72 13.95 -3.01
N ASP A 276 -1.18 12.84 -2.55
CA ASP A 276 -1.52 12.24 -1.28
C ASP A 276 -0.98 13.02 -0.11
N ASN A 277 0.30 13.42 -0.16
CA ASN A 277 0.86 14.28 0.88
C ASN A 277 0.17 15.65 0.89
N THR A 278 -0.21 16.18 -0.28
CA THR A 278 -1.01 17.41 -0.38
C THR A 278 -2.40 17.21 0.25
N GLY A 279 -3.05 16.06 0.00
CA GLY A 279 -4.33 15.69 0.60
C GLY A 279 -4.26 15.57 2.11
N ILE A 280 -3.17 15.03 2.66
CA ILE A 280 -2.91 14.96 4.11
C ILE A 280 -2.71 16.37 4.68
N ALA A 281 -1.94 17.24 4.02
CA ALA A 281 -1.71 18.59 4.50
C ALA A 281 -3.00 19.43 4.52
N VAL A 282 -3.69 19.51 3.37
CA VAL A 282 -4.89 20.35 3.22
C VAL A 282 -6.07 19.73 3.98
N GLY A 283 -6.30 18.44 3.78
CA GLY A 283 -7.45 17.71 4.33
C GLY A 283 -7.26 17.22 5.76
N GLY A 284 -6.02 17.01 6.22
CA GLY A 284 -5.72 16.52 7.57
C GLY A 284 -5.21 17.61 8.52
N LEU A 285 -4.36 18.52 8.03
CA LEU A 285 -3.75 19.58 8.84
C LEU A 285 -4.36 20.97 8.63
N GLY A 286 -5.19 21.15 7.60
CA GLY A 286 -5.83 22.45 7.32
C GLY A 286 -4.87 23.52 6.82
N ARG A 287 -3.75 23.12 6.21
CA ARG A 287 -2.76 24.02 5.63
C ARG A 287 -2.22 23.48 4.31
N ASP A 288 -1.62 24.35 3.53
CA ASP A 288 -0.88 23.92 2.34
C ASP A 288 0.35 23.10 2.73
N ILE A 289 0.69 22.15 1.86
CA ILE A 289 1.91 21.37 1.96
C ILE A 289 3.11 22.26 1.67
N THR A 290 4.19 22.11 2.46
CA THR A 290 5.42 22.83 2.19
C THR A 290 6.27 22.09 1.16
N GLU A 291 7.08 22.83 0.41
CA GLU A 291 7.98 22.23 -0.59
C GLU A 291 8.95 21.21 0.00
N LYS A 292 9.39 21.41 1.26
CA LYS A 292 10.30 20.48 1.94
C LYS A 292 9.62 19.16 2.26
N GLU A 293 8.35 19.20 2.66
CA GLU A 293 7.57 17.99 2.93
C GLU A 293 7.31 17.22 1.64
N LEU A 294 7.08 17.94 0.54
CA LEU A 294 6.86 17.34 -0.77
C LEU A 294 8.13 16.71 -1.36
N GLU A 295 9.25 17.45 -1.33
CA GLU A 295 10.58 16.95 -1.71
C GLU A 295 10.95 15.74 -0.85
N GLY A 296 10.72 15.84 0.47
CA GLY A 296 10.95 14.77 1.43
C GLY A 296 10.12 13.52 1.17
N ALA A 297 8.86 13.69 0.78
CA ALA A 297 7.97 12.58 0.47
C ALA A 297 8.48 11.76 -0.71
N VAL A 298 8.78 12.42 -1.83
CA VAL A 298 9.23 11.74 -3.05
C VAL A 298 10.61 11.10 -2.85
N HIS A 299 11.50 11.72 -2.07
CA HIS A 299 12.77 11.10 -1.71
C HIS A 299 12.59 9.81 -0.90
N ALA A 300 11.71 9.83 0.10
CA ALA A 300 11.46 8.66 0.92
C ALA A 300 10.72 7.55 0.17
N ASP A 301 9.88 7.90 -0.80
CA ASP A 301 9.23 6.95 -1.70
C ASP A 301 10.27 6.18 -2.54
N GLY A 302 11.14 6.91 -3.25
CA GLY A 302 12.21 6.30 -4.05
C GLY A 302 13.20 5.49 -3.21
N VAL A 303 13.61 6.02 -2.04
CA VAL A 303 14.46 5.28 -1.08
C VAL A 303 13.75 4.06 -0.53
N GLY A 304 12.45 4.19 -0.26
CA GLY A 304 11.60 3.11 0.20
C GLY A 304 11.54 1.98 -0.81
N SER A 305 11.31 2.30 -2.07
CA SER A 305 11.37 1.36 -3.19
C SER A 305 12.73 0.64 -3.29
N MET A 306 13.85 1.33 -3.07
CA MET A 306 15.17 0.70 -3.03
C MET A 306 15.34 -0.23 -1.81
N ILE A 307 14.84 0.15 -0.64
CA ILE A 307 14.84 -0.68 0.58
C ILE A 307 13.95 -1.91 0.38
N ALA A 308 12.77 -1.74 -0.20
CA ALA A 308 11.86 -2.82 -0.56
C ALA A 308 12.54 -3.81 -1.52
N ALA A 309 13.20 -3.33 -2.58
CA ALA A 309 13.98 -4.16 -3.49
C ALA A 309 15.06 -4.96 -2.76
N PHE A 310 15.74 -4.35 -1.79
CA PHE A 310 16.74 -5.01 -0.95
C PHE A 310 16.14 -6.10 -0.05
N PHE A 311 14.92 -5.93 0.42
CA PHE A 311 14.15 -6.98 1.12
C PHE A 311 13.35 -7.87 0.16
N ARG A 312 13.68 -7.86 -1.14
CA ARG A 312 13.07 -8.71 -2.18
C ARG A 312 11.59 -8.37 -2.44
N CYS A 313 11.10 -7.21 -2.04
CA CYS A 313 9.80 -6.70 -2.43
C CYS A 313 9.93 -5.89 -3.73
N PHE A 314 8.91 -5.94 -4.59
CA PHE A 314 8.96 -5.35 -5.93
C PHE A 314 8.64 -3.85 -5.96
N THR A 315 8.21 -3.25 -4.84
CA THR A 315 8.01 -1.80 -4.68
C THR A 315 7.71 -1.49 -3.21
N ASP A 316 8.06 -0.27 -2.81
CA ASP A 316 7.31 0.46 -1.79
C ASP A 316 6.71 1.71 -2.46
N ASP A 317 5.54 2.13 -2.02
CA ASP A 317 4.73 3.25 -2.51
C ASP A 317 3.77 3.68 -1.39
N PHE A 318 3.19 4.86 -1.52
CA PHE A 318 2.21 5.34 -0.56
C PHE A 318 0.94 4.47 -0.54
N ILE A 319 0.37 4.27 0.65
CA ILE A 319 -0.99 3.75 0.78
C ILE A 319 -1.81 4.77 1.54
N GLN A 320 -2.81 5.32 0.86
CA GLN A 320 -3.72 6.29 1.43
C GLN A 320 -4.52 5.68 2.58
N PRO A 321 -4.26 6.05 3.85
CA PRO A 321 -5.24 5.80 4.88
C PRO A 321 -6.36 6.83 4.71
N GLU A 322 -7.60 6.44 4.99
CA GLU A 322 -8.80 7.23 4.73
C GLU A 322 -8.71 8.67 5.27
N CYS A 323 -8.30 9.63 4.43
CA CYS A 323 -8.29 11.06 4.74
C CYS A 323 -9.62 11.65 4.29
N ARG A 324 -10.54 11.87 5.23
CA ARG A 324 -11.81 12.55 4.94
C ARG A 324 -11.54 14.06 4.89
N ALA A 325 -11.68 14.68 3.72
CA ALA A 325 -11.51 16.12 3.55
C ALA A 325 -12.47 16.92 4.45
N TYR A 326 -11.93 17.92 5.17
CA TYR A 326 -12.76 18.90 5.90
C TYR A 326 -13.40 19.91 4.94
N ARG A 327 -14.63 20.34 5.27
CA ARG A 327 -15.20 21.60 4.79
C ARG A 327 -14.79 22.69 5.78
N TYR A 328 -14.17 23.76 5.31
CA TYR A 328 -13.90 24.96 6.11
C TYR A 328 -14.96 26.02 5.81
N ASP A 329 -15.30 26.84 6.79
CA ASP A 329 -16.12 28.03 6.53
C ASP A 329 -15.27 29.15 5.90
N GLU A 330 -15.91 30.24 5.48
CA GLU A 330 -15.24 31.39 4.86
C GLU A 330 -14.26 32.12 5.80
N SER A 331 -14.23 31.76 7.10
CA SER A 331 -13.31 32.29 8.12
C SER A 331 -12.10 31.39 8.40
N GLY A 332 -11.99 30.24 7.70
CA GLY A 332 -10.91 29.28 7.90
C GLY A 332 -11.10 28.37 9.12
N GLN A 333 -12.28 28.36 9.74
CA GLN A 333 -12.62 27.44 10.82
C GLN A 333 -13.20 26.14 10.23
N PRO A 334 -12.84 24.95 10.74
CA PRO A 334 -13.42 23.70 10.27
C PRO A 334 -14.94 23.70 10.56
N LEU A 335 -15.76 23.52 9.52
CA LEU A 335 -17.21 23.41 9.68
C LEU A 335 -17.53 22.15 10.48
N TYR A 336 -17.85 22.34 11.76
CA TYR A 336 -18.46 21.32 12.61
C TYR A 336 -19.79 20.91 11.97
N ASN A 337 -19.81 19.79 11.24
CA ASN A 337 -21.07 19.24 10.76
C ASN A 337 -21.92 18.83 11.98
N ARG A 338 -23.19 19.26 11.99
CA ARG A 338 -24.23 19.12 13.03
C ARG A 338 -24.45 17.72 13.61
N ASN A 339 -23.76 16.70 13.14
CA ASN A 339 -23.85 15.31 13.60
C ASN A 339 -22.61 14.81 14.36
N GLY A 340 -21.71 15.67 14.83
CA GLY A 340 -20.64 15.26 15.76
C GLY A 340 -19.69 14.18 15.21
N CYS A 341 -19.50 14.16 13.88
CA CYS A 341 -18.65 13.17 13.21
C CYS A 341 -17.17 13.41 13.53
N ARG A 342 -16.69 12.73 14.56
CA ARG A 342 -15.27 12.60 14.90
C ARG A 342 -14.49 11.96 13.75
N PHE A 343 -13.34 12.52 13.45
CA PHE A 343 -12.27 11.90 12.68
C PHE A 343 -11.99 10.47 13.21
N SER A 344 -11.67 9.53 12.32
CA SER A 344 -10.97 8.31 12.74
C SER A 344 -9.53 8.71 13.00
N SER A 345 -9.19 8.78 14.27
CA SER A 345 -7.91 9.14 14.87
C SER A 345 -6.77 8.19 14.49
N THR A 346 -6.57 7.91 13.21
CA THR A 346 -5.69 6.83 12.77
C THR A 346 -4.48 7.39 12.03
N VAL A 347 -4.60 8.55 11.37
CA VAL A 347 -3.59 9.12 10.47
C VAL A 347 -2.69 10.16 11.16
N GLN A 348 -2.34 10.03 12.43
CA GLN A 348 -1.44 11.00 13.11
C GLN A 348 -0.53 10.38 14.16
N PHE A 349 -0.57 9.06 14.33
CA PHE A 349 -0.01 8.36 15.50
C PHE A 349 1.43 7.87 15.35
N LEU A 350 2.08 8.40 14.35
CA LEU A 350 3.29 7.83 13.79
C LEU A 350 4.44 8.88 13.87
N SER A 351 4.12 10.14 14.20
CA SER A 351 5.05 11.22 14.52
C SER A 351 5.24 11.47 16.01
#